data_AF-A0A382WMC7-F1
#
_entry.id   AF-A0A382WMC7-F1
#
_cell.length_a   1.000
_cell.length_b   1.000
_cell.length_c   1.000
_cell.angle_alpha   90.00
_cell.angle_beta   90.00
_cell.angle_gamma   90.00
#
_symmetry.space_group_name_H-M   'P 1'
#
loop_
_entity.id
_entity.type
_entity.pdbx_description
1 polymer ?
#
loop_
_entity_poly.entity_id
_entity_poly.type
_entity_poly.pdbx_seq_one_letter_code
_entity_poly.pdbx_strand_id
1 'polypeptide(L)' 'MKKVLVISYYWPPSGGPGVQRVLKFCKYLNKFGWEPIVLTVKDGDFPAKDYSLNEE' A
#
# COMPACT_ATOMS: atom_id res chain seq x y z
N MET A 1 -9.51 -9.99 15.35
CA MET A 1 -8.65 -9.61 14.20
C MET A 1 -7.41 -8.94 14.75
N LYS A 2 -6.20 -9.30 14.31
CA LYS A 2 -4.95 -8.69 14.80
C LYS A 2 -4.60 -7.48 13.94
N LYS A 3 -4.16 -6.38 14.55
CA LYS A 3 -3.77 -5.16 13.81
C LYS A 3 -2.28 -5.19 13.48
N VAL A 4 -1.93 -4.73 12.29
CA VAL A 4 -0.53 -4.55 11.86
C VAL A 4 -0.35 -3.16 11.25
N LEU A 5 0.65 -2.42 11.73
CA LEU A 5 1.04 -1.15 11.13
C LEU A 5 2.03 -1.41 9.99
N VAL A 6 1.68 -0.95 8.78
CA VAL A 6 2.54 -0.97 7.60
C VAL A 6 2.98 0.45 7.33
N ILE A 7 4.29 0.70 7.40
CA ILE A 7 4.87 2.01 7.09
C ILE A 7 5.51 1.92 5.71
N SER A 8 5.01 2.67 4.74
CA SER A 8 5.53 2.66 3.38
C SER A 8 5.56 4.06 2.80
N TYR A 9 6.70 4.44 2.20
CA TYR A 9 6.81 5.65 1.39
C TYR A 9 6.11 5.47 0.03
N TYR A 10 6.27 4.30 -0.60
CA TYR A 10 5.63 3.98 -1.87
C TYR A 10 4.23 3.42 -1.64
N TRP A 11 3.22 4.22 -1.94
CA TRP A 11 1.80 3.89 -1.82
C TRP A 11 1.05 4.49 -3.02
N PRO A 12 -0.09 3.93 -3.48
CA PRO A 12 -0.86 4.54 -4.55
C PRO A 12 -1.09 6.05 -4.32
N PRO A 13 -0.90 6.89 -5.36
CA PRO A 13 -0.74 6.54 -6.77
C PRO A 13 0.72 6.30 -7.23
N SER A 14 1.70 6.06 -6.34
CA SER A 14 3.03 5.60 -6.76
C SER A 14 2.89 4.40 -7.69
N GLY A 15 3.71 4.32 -8.74
CA GLY A 15 3.82 3.17 -9.64
C GLY A 15 5.06 2.31 -9.37
N GLY A 16 5.18 1.19 -10.09
CA GLY A 16 6.36 0.33 -10.07
C GLY A 16 6.30 -0.89 -9.12
N PRO A 17 7.39 -1.67 -9.01
CA PRO A 17 7.38 -2.93 -8.27
C PRO A 17 7.31 -2.75 -6.75
N GLY A 18 7.76 -1.61 -6.21
CA GLY A 18 7.75 -1.33 -4.77
C GLY A 18 6.34 -1.23 -4.19
N VAL A 19 5.50 -0.38 -4.80
CA VAL A 19 4.10 -0.18 -4.42
C VAL A 19 3.27 -1.45 -4.58
N GLN A 20 3.44 -2.18 -5.70
CA GLN A 20 2.66 -3.38 -6.02
C GLN A 20 2.78 -4.43 -4.92
N ARG A 21 3.99 -4.69 -4.42
CA ARG A 21 4.20 -5.70 -3.36
C ARG A 21 3.48 -5.34 -2.07
N VAL A 22 3.69 -4.12 -1.58
CA VAL A 22 3.11 -3.67 -0.30
C VAL A 22 1.59 -3.59 -0.39
N LEU A 23 1.08 -3.08 -1.51
CA LEU A 23 -0.36 -2.99 -1.78
C LEU A 23 -1.03 -4.38 -1.79
N LYS A 24 -0.45 -5.36 -2.49
CA LYS A 24 -1.02 -6.72 -2.52
C LYS A 24 -0.92 -7.43 -1.17
N PHE A 25 0.13 -7.19 -0.38
CA PHE A 25 0.16 -7.69 1.01
C PHE A 25 -0.99 -7.10 1.84
N CYS A 26 -1.18 -5.78 1.82
CA CYS A 26 -2.30 -5.14 2.54
C CYS A 26 -3.66 -5.67 2.06
N LYS A 27 -3.85 -5.82 0.75
CA LYS A 27 -5.08 -6.36 0.16
C LYS A 27 -5.41 -7.77 0.67
N TYR A 28 -4.40 -8.64 0.81
CA TYR A 28 -4.62 -10.04 1.17
C TYR A 28 -4.48 -10.35 2.65
N LEU A 29 -3.85 -9.50 3.47
CA LEU A 29 -3.69 -9.72 4.92
C LEU A 29 -5.02 -9.95 5.65
N ASN A 30 -6.09 -9.26 5.23
CA ASN A 30 -7.42 -9.44 5.78
C ASN A 30 -7.92 -10.90 5.67
N LYS A 31 -7.52 -11.63 4.61
CA LYS A 31 -7.87 -13.06 4.43
C LYS A 31 -7.20 -13.98 5.45
N PHE A 32 -6.16 -13.49 6.13
CA PHE A 32 -5.40 -14.23 7.15
C PHE A 32 -5.67 -13.71 8.57
N GLY A 33 -6.75 -12.95 8.77
CA GLY A 33 -7.16 -12.44 10.09
C GLY A 33 -6.35 -11.24 10.60
N TRP A 34 -5.60 -10.58 9.70
CA TRP A 34 -4.84 -9.37 9.97
C TRP A 34 -5.47 -8.14 9.34
N GLU A 35 -5.68 -7.10 10.13
CA GLU A 35 -6.15 -5.79 9.71
C GLU A 35 -4.94 -4.86 9.50
N PRO A 36 -4.60 -4.51 8.24
CA PRO A 36 -3.52 -3.59 7.97
C PRO A 36 -3.94 -2.14 8.21
N ILE A 37 -3.11 -1.39 8.93
CA ILE A 37 -3.18 0.07 9.05
C ILE A 37 -1.98 0.63 8.30
N VAL A 38 -2.22 1.47 7.31
CA VAL A 38 -1.16 2.00 6.45
C VAL A 38 -0.80 3.42 6.86
N LEU A 39 0.48 3.63 7.18
CA LEU A 39 1.07 4.95 7.33
C LEU A 39 1.92 5.24 6.09
N THR A 40 1.55 6.29 5.37
CA THR A 40 2.25 6.73 4.16
C THR A 40 2.34 8.26 4.10
N VAL A 41 2.98 8.76 3.05
CA VAL A 41 3.15 10.19 2.78
C VAL A 41 1.90 10.77 2.12
N LYS A 42 1.58 12.02 2.46
CA LYS A 42 0.46 12.75 1.84
C LYS A 42 0.81 13.26 0.45
N ASP A 43 2.01 13.83 0.29
CA ASP A 43 2.49 14.48 -0.93
C ASP A 43 3.85 13.88 -1.34
N GLY A 44 3.86 12.58 -1.66
CA GLY A 44 5.08 11.85 -2.04
C GLY A 44 5.59 12.22 -3.43
N ASP A 45 6.91 12.23 -3.59
CA ASP A 45 7.56 12.37 -4.90
C ASP A 45 7.83 10.96 -5.47
N PHE A 46 7.08 10.60 -6.50
CA PHE A 46 7.10 9.26 -7.08
C PHE A 46 7.70 9.32 -8.50
N PRO A 47 8.70 8.48 -8.81
CA PRO A 47 9.33 8.47 -10.13
C PRO A 47 8.36 8.02 -11.24
N ALA A 48 7.34 7.25 -10.88
CA ALA A 48 6.24 6.87 -11.75
C ALA A 48 4.93 6.98 -10.96
N LYS A 49 3.86 7.42 -11.64
CA LYS A 49 2.51 7.48 -11.07
C LYS A 49 1.57 6.60 -11.87
N ASP A 50 0.80 5.77 -11.17
CA ASP A 50 -0.21 4.89 -11.72
C ASP A 50 -1.48 5.02 -10.88
N TYR A 51 -2.42 5.82 -11.38
CA TYR A 51 -3.68 6.11 -10.68
C TYR A 51 -4.64 4.91 -10.67
N SER A 52 -4.42 3.89 -11.53
CA SER A 52 -5.25 2.68 -11.51
C SER A 52 -5.09 1.90 -10.19
N LEU A 53 -3.96 2.07 -9.49
CA LEU A 53 -3.71 1.43 -8.20
C LEU A 53 -4.51 2.02 -7.03
N ASN A 54 -5.23 3.13 -7.22
CA ASN A 54 -6.11 3.68 -6.18
C ASN A 54 -7.39 2.85 -5.97
N GLU A 55 -7.76 2.02 -6.95
CA GLU A 55 -8.96 1.17 -6.91
C GLU A 55 -8.66 -0.26 -6.41
N GLU A 56 -7.39 -0.54 -6.09
CA GLU A 56 -6.89 -1.88 -5.72
C GLU A 56 -7.08 -2.25 -4.25
#